data_AF-A0A660LXP1-F1
#
_entry.id   AF-A0A660LXP1-F1
#
_cell.length_a   1.000
_cell.length_b   1.000
_cell.length_c   1.000
_cell.angle_alpha   90.00
_cell.angle_beta   90.00
_cell.angle_gamma   90.00
#
_symmetry.space_group_name_H-M   'P 1'
#
loop_
_entity.id
_entity.type
_entity.pdbx_description
1 polymer ?
#
loop_
_entity_poly.entity_id
_entity_poly.type
_entity_poly.pdbx_seq_one_letter_code
_entity_poly.pdbx_strand_id
1 'polypeptide(L)'
;QIEKAGCVTKIQQAMFLAQCGHESAGFSVFIENLNYSDYALTQYFRKYFDALTAKKYARKPEQIANRVYANRMGNGDEESGDGWRYRGRGIIQITGKKNYIAFRNWLGRDFALHEMAEDLDLAVSAAVWYWQTNELASLASVEKVTVRINGGTNGLADRVALYRKLMA
;
A
#
# COMPACT_ATOMS: atom_id res chain seq x y z
N GLN A 1 1.27 -11.43 -16.17
CA GLN A 1 0.89 -10.07 -15.73
C GLN A 1 2.09 -9.18 -15.40
N ILE A 2 3.15 -9.70 -14.75
CA ILE A 2 4.34 -8.92 -14.33
C ILE A 2 5.05 -8.20 -15.50
N GLU A 3 5.10 -8.80 -16.69
CA GLU A 3 5.66 -8.13 -17.87
C GLU A 3 4.91 -6.85 -18.25
N LYS A 4 3.58 -6.80 -18.02
CA LYS A 4 2.80 -5.58 -18.22
C LYS A 4 3.31 -4.47 -17.30
N ALA A 5 3.90 -4.77 -16.15
CA ALA A 5 4.55 -3.78 -15.29
C ALA A 5 5.84 -3.18 -15.89
N GLY A 6 6.27 -3.61 -17.08
CA GLY A 6 7.57 -3.27 -17.66
C GLY A 6 8.71 -4.16 -17.17
N CYS A 7 8.39 -5.20 -16.38
CA CYS A 7 9.36 -6.15 -15.83
C CYS A 7 9.55 -7.34 -16.78
N VAL A 8 10.40 -7.17 -17.78
CA VAL A 8 10.63 -8.16 -18.86
C VAL A 8 11.92 -8.98 -18.69
N THR A 9 12.77 -8.61 -17.73
CA THR A 9 13.99 -9.36 -17.40
C THR A 9 13.87 -10.07 -16.04
N LYS A 10 14.67 -11.13 -15.82
CA LYS A 10 14.76 -11.82 -14.51
C LYS A 10 14.98 -10.82 -13.36
N ILE A 11 15.87 -9.85 -13.56
CA ILE A 11 16.20 -8.81 -12.58
C ILE A 11 14.96 -7.98 -12.21
N GLN A 12 14.21 -7.50 -13.19
CA GLN A 12 13.03 -6.67 -12.94
C GLN A 12 11.88 -7.48 -12.32
N GLN A 13 11.71 -8.74 -12.76
CA GLN A 13 10.69 -9.64 -12.20
C GLN A 13 11.01 -10.00 -10.74
N ALA A 14 12.28 -10.30 -10.43
CA ALA A 14 12.73 -10.53 -9.06
C ALA A 14 12.52 -9.30 -8.18
N MET A 15 12.80 -8.09 -8.70
CA MET A 15 12.55 -6.84 -7.98
C MET A 15 11.06 -6.65 -7.67
N PHE A 16 10.20 -6.85 -8.67
CA PHE A 16 8.74 -6.76 -8.52
C PHE A 16 8.25 -7.72 -7.42
N LEU A 17 8.64 -9.00 -7.52
CA LEU A 17 8.22 -10.03 -6.57
C LEU A 17 8.77 -9.80 -5.16
N ALA A 18 10.02 -9.37 -5.01
CA ALA A 18 10.62 -9.09 -3.71
C ALA A 18 9.90 -7.95 -2.99
N GLN A 19 9.63 -6.85 -3.72
CA GLN A 19 8.93 -5.70 -3.16
C GLN A 19 7.48 -6.06 -2.81
N CYS A 20 6.76 -6.71 -3.72
CA CYS A 20 5.40 -7.18 -3.49
C CYS A 20 5.33 -8.16 -2.31
N GLY A 21 6.29 -9.08 -2.21
CA GLY A 21 6.39 -10.04 -1.11
C GLY A 21 6.56 -9.34 0.24
N HIS A 22 7.42 -8.32 0.32
CA HIS A 22 7.57 -7.55 1.55
C HIS A 22 6.28 -6.81 1.94
N GLU A 23 5.66 -6.11 0.99
CA GLU A 23 4.50 -5.24 1.22
C GLU A 23 3.23 -6.00 1.62
N SER A 24 3.16 -7.27 1.23
CA SER A 24 2.02 -8.15 1.52
C SER A 24 2.33 -9.21 2.59
N ALA A 25 3.42 -9.04 3.36
CA ALA A 25 3.86 -9.99 4.37
C ALA A 25 3.96 -11.44 3.81
N GLY A 26 4.64 -11.59 2.68
CA GLY A 26 4.77 -12.85 1.96
C GLY A 26 3.49 -13.27 1.23
N PHE A 27 2.75 -12.32 0.64
CA PHE A 27 1.48 -12.56 -0.06
C PHE A 27 0.38 -13.14 0.83
N SER A 28 0.38 -12.76 2.11
CA SER A 28 -0.60 -13.21 3.11
C SER A 28 -1.52 -12.10 3.63
N VAL A 29 -1.16 -10.84 3.41
CA VAL A 29 -1.90 -9.67 3.89
C VAL A 29 -2.22 -8.74 2.71
N PHE A 30 -3.51 -8.50 2.47
CA PHE A 30 -4.01 -7.67 1.37
C PHE A 30 -4.88 -6.51 1.85
N ILE A 31 -4.96 -6.28 3.15
CA ILE A 31 -5.71 -5.17 3.75
C ILE A 31 -4.97 -4.69 4.98
N GLU A 32 -4.87 -3.38 5.13
CA GLU A 32 -4.26 -2.82 6.32
C GLU A 32 -5.12 -3.06 7.58
N ASN A 33 -4.44 -3.22 8.71
CA ASN A 33 -5.06 -3.33 10.01
C ASN A 33 -4.84 -2.06 10.81
N LEU A 34 -5.90 -1.27 11.00
CA LEU A 34 -5.87 -0.01 11.73
C LEU A 34 -6.31 -0.15 13.19
N ASN A 35 -6.30 -1.36 13.75
CA ASN A 35 -6.71 -1.62 15.13
C ASN A 35 -5.60 -1.31 16.16
N TYR A 36 -5.21 -0.04 16.27
CA TYR A 36 -4.13 0.41 17.16
C TYR A 36 -4.60 0.67 18.60
N SER A 37 -3.74 0.40 19.58
CA SER A 37 -3.92 0.89 20.96
C SER A 37 -3.66 2.40 21.05
N ASP A 38 -4.10 3.02 22.15
CA ASP A 38 -3.80 4.42 22.44
C ASP A 38 -2.29 4.67 22.47
N TYR A 39 -1.51 3.82 23.15
CA TYR A 39 -0.06 3.91 23.14
C TYR A 39 0.49 3.88 21.72
N ALA A 40 0.11 2.89 20.91
CA ALA A 40 0.64 2.74 19.56
C ALA A 40 0.24 3.92 18.64
N LEU A 41 -0.97 4.49 18.80
CA LEU A 41 -1.38 5.70 18.08
C LEU A 41 -0.44 6.88 18.35
N THR A 42 0.00 7.07 19.60
CA THR A 42 0.96 8.14 19.95
C THR A 42 2.37 7.90 19.40
N GLN A 43 2.72 6.65 19.02
CA GLN A 43 4.03 6.33 18.46
C GLN A 43 4.02 6.45 16.93
N TYR A 44 3.09 5.75 16.27
CA TYR A 44 3.07 5.63 14.81
C TYR A 44 2.33 6.79 14.13
N PHE A 45 1.35 7.39 14.81
CA PHE A 45 0.51 8.46 14.27
C PHE A 45 0.56 9.73 15.10
N ARG A 46 1.73 10.03 15.69
CA ARG A 46 1.98 11.22 16.54
C ARG A 46 1.59 12.56 15.92
N LYS A 47 1.57 12.64 14.59
CA LYS A 47 1.08 13.83 13.85
C LYS A 47 -0.43 14.06 14.04
N TYR A 48 -1.20 13.00 14.27
CA TYR A 48 -2.67 13.02 14.30
C TYR A 48 -3.24 12.79 15.70
N PHE A 49 -2.45 12.20 16.61
CA PHE A 49 -2.88 11.83 17.95
C PHE A 49 -1.87 12.27 19.02
N ASP A 50 -2.34 13.10 19.95
CA ASP A 50 -1.74 13.25 21.27
C ASP A 50 -2.29 12.18 22.24
N ALA A 51 -1.80 12.18 23.48
CA ALA A 51 -2.20 11.19 24.49
C ALA A 51 -3.71 11.23 24.82
N LEU A 52 -4.36 12.39 24.76
CA LEU A 52 -5.79 12.53 25.06
C LEU A 52 -6.65 12.05 23.90
N THR A 53 -6.30 12.45 22.69
CA THR A 53 -7.01 12.07 21.46
C THR A 53 -6.81 10.58 21.19
N ALA A 54 -5.61 10.04 21.38
CA ALA A 54 -5.33 8.62 21.20
C ALA A 54 -6.29 7.72 21.99
N LYS A 55 -6.61 8.05 23.24
CA LYS A 55 -7.58 7.30 24.06
C LYS A 55 -8.98 7.26 23.46
N LYS A 56 -9.41 8.31 22.77
CA LYS A 56 -10.73 8.38 22.14
C LYS A 56 -10.85 7.46 20.92
N TYR A 57 -9.74 7.26 20.20
CA TYR A 57 -9.69 6.54 18.92
C TYR A 57 -9.13 5.13 19.04
N ALA A 58 -8.49 4.79 20.17
CA ALA A 58 -7.93 3.47 20.39
C ALA A 58 -8.96 2.36 20.12
N ARG A 59 -8.51 1.34 19.38
CA ARG A 59 -9.32 0.18 18.96
C ARG A 59 -10.56 0.53 18.12
N LYS A 60 -10.57 1.69 17.46
CA LYS A 60 -11.62 2.12 16.53
C LYS A 60 -11.05 2.32 15.13
N PRO A 61 -10.76 1.23 14.38
CA PRO A 61 -9.99 1.28 13.13
C PRO A 61 -10.60 2.21 12.08
N GLU A 62 -11.94 2.24 11.97
CA GLU A 62 -12.62 3.15 11.04
C GLU A 62 -12.39 4.63 11.38
N GLN A 63 -12.53 5.00 12.65
CA GLN A 63 -12.27 6.38 13.09
C GLN A 63 -10.79 6.74 12.92
N ILE A 64 -9.89 5.80 13.22
CA ILE A 64 -8.45 5.99 12.99
C ILE A 64 -8.16 6.26 11.51
N ALA A 65 -8.73 5.44 10.60
CA ALA A 65 -8.56 5.60 9.16
C ALA A 65 -9.08 6.96 8.66
N ASN A 66 -10.30 7.30 9.07
CA ASN A 66 -10.95 8.55 8.69
C ASN A 66 -10.12 9.76 9.11
N ARG A 67 -9.52 9.73 10.30
CA ARG A 67 -8.63 10.80 10.77
C ARG A 67 -7.29 10.86 10.04
N VAL A 68 -6.60 9.72 9.94
CA VAL A 68 -5.24 9.65 9.38
C VAL A 68 -5.21 9.98 7.89
N TYR A 69 -6.29 9.64 7.17
CA TYR A 69 -6.41 9.83 5.73
C TYR A 69 -7.35 10.98 5.32
N ALA A 70 -7.86 11.77 6.26
CA ALA A 70 -8.66 12.97 5.96
C ALA A 70 -7.89 13.96 5.09
N ASN A 71 -8.58 14.57 4.12
CA ASN A 71 -8.08 15.62 3.23
C ASN A 71 -6.81 15.24 2.45
N ARG A 72 -6.61 13.96 2.19
CA ARG A 72 -5.42 13.41 1.51
C ARG A 72 -5.83 12.50 0.37
N MET A 73 -5.05 12.49 -0.70
CA MET A 73 -5.22 11.53 -1.81
C MET A 73 -6.66 11.54 -2.39
N GLY A 74 -7.29 12.72 -2.42
CA GLY A 74 -8.66 12.90 -2.91
C GLY A 74 -9.76 12.48 -1.93
N ASN A 75 -9.43 12.05 -0.71
CA ASN A 75 -10.42 11.84 0.35
C ASN A 75 -10.98 13.17 0.84
N GLY A 76 -12.25 13.17 1.24
CA GLY A 76 -12.85 14.26 2.01
C GLY A 76 -12.28 14.39 3.42
N ASP A 77 -12.94 15.20 4.25
CA ASP A 77 -12.61 15.35 5.66
C ASP A 77 -12.85 14.06 6.48
N GLU A 78 -12.58 14.12 7.78
CA GLU A 78 -12.74 12.98 8.68
C GLU A 78 -14.19 12.47 8.75
N GLU A 79 -15.19 13.36 8.63
CA GLU A 79 -16.61 13.00 8.71
C GLU A 79 -17.12 12.31 7.43
N SER A 80 -16.47 12.55 6.28
CA SER A 80 -16.84 11.93 5.00
C SER A 80 -16.80 10.39 4.99
N GLY A 81 -16.04 9.77 5.90
CA GLY A 81 -15.81 8.32 5.90
C GLY A 81 -14.89 7.81 4.80
N ASP A 82 -14.32 8.71 3.98
CA ASP A 82 -13.49 8.32 2.84
C ASP A 82 -12.18 7.65 3.27
N GLY A 83 -11.63 8.01 4.44
CA GLY A 83 -10.40 7.40 4.95
C GLY A 83 -10.53 5.91 5.19
N TRP A 84 -11.63 5.45 5.79
CA TRP A 84 -11.93 4.03 5.97
C TRP A 84 -12.35 3.36 4.66
N ARG A 85 -13.20 4.02 3.87
CA ARG A 85 -13.71 3.49 2.61
C ARG A 85 -12.55 3.16 1.65
N TYR A 86 -11.62 4.09 1.48
CA TYR A 86 -10.47 3.99 0.57
C TYR A 86 -9.15 3.69 1.29
N ARG A 87 -9.21 2.98 2.42
CA ARG A 87 -8.03 2.47 3.13
C ARG A 87 -7.19 1.52 2.26
N GLY A 88 -5.95 1.27 2.68
CA GLY A 88 -4.97 0.40 2.05
C GLY A 88 -5.50 -1.00 1.77
N ARG A 89 -5.45 -1.40 0.49
CA ARG A 89 -5.75 -2.77 0.03
C ARG A 89 -4.84 -3.21 -1.12
N GLY A 90 -4.81 -4.52 -1.35
CA GLY A 90 -4.01 -5.19 -2.37
C GLY A 90 -2.56 -5.36 -1.96
N ILE A 91 -1.76 -5.93 -2.87
CA ILE A 91 -0.36 -6.32 -2.61
C ILE A 91 0.51 -5.12 -2.22
N ILE A 92 0.28 -3.96 -2.84
CA ILE A 92 1.07 -2.73 -2.66
C ILE A 92 0.33 -1.67 -1.81
N GLN A 93 -0.76 -2.05 -1.15
CA GLN A 93 -1.56 -1.21 -0.25
C GLN A 93 -2.00 0.14 -0.88
N ILE A 94 -2.70 0.09 -2.01
CA ILE A 94 -3.25 1.30 -2.63
C ILE A 94 -4.23 1.95 -1.67
N THR A 95 -4.02 3.25 -1.42
CA THR A 95 -4.78 4.04 -0.44
C THR A 95 -5.26 5.35 -1.05
N GLY A 96 -6.46 5.78 -0.69
CA GLY A 96 -7.04 7.08 -1.05
C GLY A 96 -7.89 7.07 -2.32
N LYS A 97 -9.00 7.79 -2.27
CA LYS A 97 -10.03 7.84 -3.32
C LYS A 97 -9.49 8.14 -4.71
N LYS A 98 -8.57 9.11 -4.83
CA LYS A 98 -7.91 9.47 -6.10
C LYS A 98 -7.21 8.27 -6.73
N ASN A 99 -6.50 7.48 -5.91
CA ASN A 99 -5.74 6.34 -6.41
C ASN A 99 -6.65 5.18 -6.82
N TYR A 100 -7.71 4.90 -6.06
CA TYR A 100 -8.72 3.91 -6.45
C TYR A 100 -9.40 4.29 -7.77
N ILE A 101 -9.78 5.56 -7.96
CA ILE A 101 -10.37 6.04 -9.21
C ILE A 101 -9.37 5.93 -10.37
N ALA A 102 -8.12 6.35 -10.17
CA ALA A 102 -7.08 6.24 -11.19
C ALA A 102 -6.83 4.78 -11.60
N PHE A 103 -6.83 3.85 -10.63
CA PHE A 103 -6.70 2.43 -10.92
C PHE A 103 -7.89 1.88 -11.70
N ARG A 104 -9.13 2.21 -11.34
CA ARG A 104 -10.33 1.84 -12.11
C ARG A 104 -10.26 2.30 -13.56
N ASN A 105 -9.83 3.56 -13.77
CA ASN A 105 -9.67 4.12 -15.10
C ASN A 105 -8.61 3.37 -15.92
N TRP A 106 -7.47 3.04 -15.32
CA TRP A 106 -6.42 2.24 -15.98
C TRP A 106 -6.90 0.81 -16.28
N LEU A 107 -7.65 0.21 -15.36
CA LEU A 107 -8.21 -1.13 -15.51
C LEU A 107 -9.30 -1.17 -16.60
N GLY A 108 -9.93 -0.03 -16.90
CA GLY A 108 -11.00 0.10 -17.88
C GLY A 108 -12.35 -0.46 -17.41
N ARG A 109 -12.50 -0.74 -16.10
CA ARG A 109 -13.76 -1.21 -15.49
C ARG A 109 -13.87 -0.78 -14.04
N ASP A 110 -15.09 -0.81 -13.53
CA ASP A 110 -15.36 -0.65 -12.10
C ASP A 110 -15.15 -1.99 -11.33
N PHE A 111 -15.03 -1.87 -10.00
CA PHE A 111 -14.96 -2.97 -9.03
C PHE A 111 -15.42 -2.48 -7.66
N ALA A 112 -16.04 -3.35 -6.87
CA ALA A 112 -16.33 -3.09 -5.47
C ALA A 112 -15.05 -3.07 -4.64
N LEU A 113 -14.92 -2.12 -3.71
CA LEU A 113 -13.65 -1.83 -3.03
C LEU A 113 -13.10 -3.02 -2.20
N HIS A 114 -13.95 -3.92 -1.75
CA HIS A 114 -13.53 -5.11 -0.99
C HIS A 114 -12.81 -6.13 -1.89
N GLU A 115 -13.15 -6.20 -3.18
CA GLU A 115 -12.52 -7.10 -4.16
C GLU A 115 -11.00 -6.89 -4.21
N MET A 116 -10.49 -5.68 -3.93
CA MET A 116 -9.05 -5.41 -3.86
C MET A 116 -8.28 -6.25 -2.84
N ALA A 117 -8.97 -6.82 -1.84
CA ALA A 117 -8.38 -7.69 -0.83
C ALA A 117 -8.75 -9.17 -1.01
N GLU A 118 -9.72 -9.48 -1.87
CA GLU A 118 -10.34 -10.81 -2.00
C GLU A 118 -10.09 -11.45 -3.37
N ASP A 119 -9.94 -10.63 -4.42
CA ASP A 119 -9.59 -11.05 -5.78
C ASP A 119 -8.09 -10.87 -6.02
N LEU A 120 -7.38 -11.99 -6.13
CA LEU A 120 -5.94 -12.00 -6.36
C LEU A 120 -5.56 -11.42 -7.73
N ASP A 121 -6.35 -11.64 -8.78
CA ASP A 121 -6.06 -11.10 -10.11
C ASP A 121 -6.22 -9.58 -10.13
N LEU A 122 -7.20 -9.06 -9.42
CA LEU A 122 -7.37 -7.61 -9.21
C LEU A 122 -6.21 -7.04 -8.39
N ALA A 123 -5.81 -7.70 -7.29
CA ALA A 123 -4.69 -7.27 -6.46
C ALA A 123 -3.35 -7.25 -7.22
N VAL A 124 -3.11 -8.24 -8.08
CA VAL A 124 -1.93 -8.28 -8.97
C VAL A 124 -2.02 -7.18 -10.03
N SER A 125 -3.19 -6.97 -10.64
CA SER A 125 -3.41 -5.88 -11.60
C SER A 125 -3.12 -4.52 -10.98
N ALA A 126 -3.50 -4.34 -9.72
CA ALA A 126 -3.25 -3.12 -8.96
C ALA A 126 -1.76 -2.89 -8.68
N ALA A 127 -1.02 -3.95 -8.34
CA ALA A 127 0.44 -3.89 -8.20
C ALA A 127 1.13 -3.55 -9.52
N VAL A 128 0.67 -4.13 -10.64
CA VAL A 128 1.16 -3.81 -11.99
C VAL A 128 0.93 -2.33 -12.32
N TRP A 129 -0.29 -1.83 -12.10
CA TRP A 129 -0.63 -0.43 -12.32
C TRP A 129 0.23 0.52 -11.51
N TYR A 130 0.40 0.23 -10.21
CA TYR A 130 1.24 1.05 -9.33
C TYR A 130 2.69 1.07 -9.83
N TRP A 131 3.20 -0.08 -10.26
CA TRP A 131 4.57 -0.22 -10.75
C TRP A 131 4.83 0.59 -12.03
N GLN A 132 3.88 0.56 -12.98
CA GLN A 132 3.92 1.39 -14.18
C GLN A 132 3.87 2.89 -13.83
N THR A 133 2.88 3.29 -13.04
CA THR A 133 2.63 4.71 -12.72
C THR A 133 3.79 5.36 -11.96
N ASN A 134 4.57 4.57 -11.24
CA ASN A 134 5.75 5.03 -10.50
C ASN A 134 7.09 4.71 -11.21
N GLU A 135 7.03 4.21 -12.45
CA GLU A 135 8.18 3.89 -13.32
C GLU A 135 9.22 2.96 -12.67
N LEU A 136 8.77 2.04 -11.83
CA LEU A 136 9.63 1.27 -10.94
C LEU A 136 10.52 0.26 -11.69
N ALA A 137 10.10 -0.23 -12.86
CA ALA A 137 10.87 -1.18 -13.67
C ALA A 137 12.19 -0.60 -14.21
N SER A 138 12.30 0.74 -14.26
CA SER A 138 13.51 1.45 -14.70
C SER A 138 14.59 1.55 -13.61
N LEU A 139 14.24 1.26 -12.35
CA LEU A 139 15.13 1.41 -11.21
C LEU A 139 15.95 0.13 -10.99
N ALA A 140 17.27 0.26 -11.04
CA ALA A 140 18.20 -0.87 -10.92
C ALA A 140 18.59 -1.25 -9.47
N SER A 141 18.07 -0.57 -8.45
CA SER A 141 18.46 -0.77 -7.05
C SER A 141 17.26 -1.03 -6.15
N VAL A 142 17.38 -2.04 -5.28
CA VAL A 142 16.38 -2.37 -4.27
C VAL A 142 16.09 -1.16 -3.39
N GLU A 143 17.14 -0.40 -3.02
CA GLU A 143 16.99 0.82 -2.20
C GLU A 143 16.19 1.90 -2.92
N LYS A 144 16.52 2.20 -4.19
CA LYS A 144 15.80 3.22 -4.97
C LYS A 144 14.32 2.87 -5.13
N VAL A 145 14.03 1.59 -5.39
CA VAL A 145 12.65 1.11 -5.49
C VAL A 145 11.94 1.19 -4.13
N THR A 146 12.61 0.80 -3.04
CA THR A 146 12.06 0.87 -1.67
C THR A 146 11.71 2.31 -1.28
N VAL A 147 12.61 3.26 -1.54
CA VAL A 147 12.37 4.68 -1.27
C VAL A 147 11.20 5.20 -2.10
N ARG A 148 11.06 4.78 -3.36
CA ARG A 148 9.93 5.20 -4.20
C ARG A 148 8.59 4.64 -3.72
N ILE A 149 8.55 3.39 -3.26
CA ILE A 149 7.32 2.75 -2.77
C ILE A 149 6.91 3.32 -1.40
N ASN A 150 7.86 3.40 -0.46
CA ASN A 150 7.58 3.63 0.96
C ASN A 150 7.93 5.05 1.45
N GLY A 151 8.52 5.89 0.59
CA GLY A 151 9.01 7.22 0.97
C GLY A 151 10.24 7.21 1.89
N GLY A 152 10.90 6.05 2.05
CA GLY A 152 12.05 5.85 2.92
C GLY A 152 12.59 4.42 2.82
N THR A 153 13.48 4.04 3.74
CA THR A 153 14.19 2.74 3.70
C THR A 153 13.63 1.70 4.66
N ASN A 154 12.42 1.89 5.21
CA ASN A 154 11.85 0.91 6.15
C ASN A 154 11.68 -0.44 5.45
N GLY A 155 12.16 -1.50 6.10
CA GLY A 155 12.12 -2.86 5.57
C GLY A 155 13.17 -3.19 4.50
N LEU A 156 14.13 -2.29 4.22
CA LEU A 156 15.11 -2.48 3.14
C LEU A 156 15.91 -3.80 3.26
N ALA A 157 16.33 -4.17 4.47
CA ALA A 157 17.10 -5.39 4.68
C ALA A 157 16.32 -6.66 4.26
N ASP A 158 15.03 -6.72 4.59
CA ASP A 158 14.15 -7.83 4.20
C ASP A 158 13.93 -7.87 2.68
N ARG A 159 13.65 -6.70 2.06
CA ARG A 159 13.50 -6.58 0.60
C ARG A 159 14.76 -7.05 -0.14
N VAL A 160 15.94 -6.70 0.37
CA VAL A 160 17.23 -7.15 -0.20
C VAL A 160 17.37 -8.67 -0.05
N ALA A 161 17.00 -9.25 1.09
CA ALA A 161 17.06 -10.69 1.31
C ALA A 161 16.13 -11.45 0.35
N LEU A 162 14.88 -11.01 0.21
CA LEU A 162 13.91 -11.57 -0.74
C LEU A 162 14.42 -11.48 -2.18
N TYR A 163 14.93 -10.32 -2.58
CA TYR A 163 15.50 -10.11 -3.91
C TYR A 163 16.66 -11.06 -4.20
N ARG A 164 17.61 -11.19 -3.27
CA ARG A 164 18.75 -12.13 -3.40
C ARG A 164 18.28 -13.58 -3.54
N LYS A 165 17.27 -13.99 -2.78
CA LYS A 165 16.72 -15.35 -2.86
C LYS A 165 16.11 -15.65 -4.24
N LEU A 166 15.48 -14.67 -4.89
CA LEU A 166 14.92 -14.80 -6.23
C LEU A 166 15.98 -14.74 -7.35
N MET A 167 17.15 -14.17 -7.05
CA MET A 167 18.27 -14.07 -7.99
C MET A 167 19.17 -15.29 -8.00
N ALA A 168 19.23 -16.05 -6.90
CA ALA A 168 19.87 -17.36 -6.80
C ALA A 168 19.31 -18.34 -7.86
#